data_AF-A0A974Y999-F1
#
_entry.id   AF-A0A974Y999-F1
#
_cell.length_a   1.000
_cell.length_b   1.000
_cell.length_c   1.000
_cell.angle_alpha   90.00
_cell.angle_beta   90.00
_cell.angle_gamma   90.00
#
_symmetry.space_group_name_H-M   'P 1'
#
loop_
_entity.id
_entity.type
_entity.pdbx_description
1 polymer ?
#
loop_
_entity_poly.entity_id
_entity_poly.type
_entity_poly.pdbx_seq_one_letter_code
_entity_poly.pdbx_strand_id
1 'polypeptide(L)'
;MAGPWTSSEIETARQARVTAVLDFLGAFYKFDSSYAPHDCSKGSFRIQVSYQSRDFRFIVTGEKWINELLSHDQLHRGGGGSIDFVRHVTGLGFVPAVKICLDSIVACSNEGHKQQ
;
A
#
# COMPACT_ATOMS: atom_id res chain seq x y z
N MET A 1 -6.23 20.68 7.16
CA MET A 1 -7.69 20.40 7.19
C MET A 1 -7.87 18.90 7.26
N ALA A 2 -8.40 18.40 8.38
CA ALA A 2 -8.89 17.02 8.43
C ALA A 2 -10.03 16.93 7.41
N GLY A 3 -9.97 15.95 6.51
CA GLY A 3 -11.03 15.72 5.52
C GLY A 3 -12.35 15.29 6.20
N PRO A 4 -13.31 14.75 5.44
CA PRO A 4 -14.59 14.27 5.98
C PRO A 4 -14.47 13.04 6.91
N TRP A 5 -13.25 12.64 7.28
CA TRP A 5 -12.95 11.42 8.02
C TRP A 5 -12.63 11.74 9.48
N THR A 6 -13.19 10.97 10.39
CA THR A 6 -12.84 11.01 11.81
C THR A 6 -11.45 10.44 12.06
N SER A 7 -10.84 10.75 13.21
CA SER A 7 -9.53 10.20 13.59
C SER A 7 -9.52 8.67 13.60
N SER A 8 -10.59 8.05 14.08
CA SER A 8 -10.76 6.58 14.12
C SER A 8 -10.79 5.96 12.72
N GLU A 9 -11.48 6.59 11.77
CA GLU A 9 -11.50 6.14 10.38
C GLU A 9 -10.11 6.27 9.73
N ILE A 10 -9.39 7.34 10.03
CA ILE A 10 -8.02 7.54 9.55
C ILE A 10 -7.09 6.46 10.14
N GLU A 11 -7.21 6.14 11.42
CA GLU A 11 -6.43 5.08 12.06
C GLU A 11 -6.74 3.72 11.44
N THR A 12 -8.01 3.43 11.18
CA THR A 12 -8.44 2.20 10.49
C THR A 12 -7.89 2.13 9.08
N ALA A 13 -7.96 3.23 8.31
CA ALA A 13 -7.41 3.32 6.96
C ALA A 13 -5.88 3.07 6.93
N ARG A 14 -5.14 3.49 7.96
CA ARG A 14 -3.69 3.23 8.06
C ARG A 14 -3.36 1.74 8.21
N GLN A 15 -4.28 0.96 8.76
CA GLN A 15 -4.13 -0.49 8.97
C GLN A 15 -4.54 -1.32 7.75
N ALA A 16 -5.03 -0.70 6.66
CA ALA A 16 -5.36 -1.43 5.43
C ALA A 16 -4.13 -2.21 4.94
N ARG A 17 -4.32 -3.42 4.42
CA ARG A 17 -3.18 -4.18 3.87
C ARG A 17 -2.81 -3.65 2.49
N VAL A 18 -1.51 -3.53 2.21
CA VAL A 18 -1.00 -3.09 0.90
C VAL A 18 -1.59 -3.94 -0.24
N THR A 19 -1.66 -5.26 -0.07
CA THR A 19 -2.26 -6.16 -1.07
C THR A 19 -3.75 -5.91 -1.29
N ALA A 20 -4.53 -5.69 -0.22
CA ALA A 20 -5.96 -5.39 -0.32
C ALA A 20 -6.19 -4.06 -1.07
N VAL A 21 -5.36 -3.06 -0.78
CA VAL A 21 -5.38 -1.78 -1.50
C VAL A 21 -5.05 -1.97 -2.98
N LEU A 22 -4.02 -2.74 -3.31
CA LEU A 22 -3.61 -2.99 -4.69
C LEU A 22 -4.70 -3.74 -5.47
N ASP A 23 -5.31 -4.75 -4.84
CA ASP A 23 -6.41 -5.51 -5.40
C ASP A 23 -7.62 -4.61 -5.69
N PHE A 24 -8.01 -3.79 -4.71
CA PHE A 24 -9.08 -2.79 -4.86
C PHE A 24 -8.80 -1.77 -5.97
N LEU A 25 -7.54 -1.34 -6.11
CA LEU A 25 -7.13 -0.44 -7.19
C LEU A 25 -7.13 -1.14 -8.57
N GLY A 26 -7.24 -2.47 -8.63
CA GLY A 26 -7.03 -3.25 -9.84
C GLY A 26 -5.57 -3.18 -10.32
N ALA A 27 -4.63 -2.92 -9.41
CA ALA A 27 -3.21 -2.86 -9.74
C ALA A 27 -2.66 -4.28 -9.90
N PHE A 28 -1.87 -4.50 -10.95
CA PHE A 28 -1.17 -5.77 -11.12
C PHE A 28 0.04 -5.80 -10.19
N TYR A 29 0.22 -6.87 -9.41
CA TYR A 29 1.37 -6.99 -8.53
C TYR A 29 1.92 -8.41 -8.44
N LYS A 30 3.22 -8.52 -8.18
CA LYS A 30 3.92 -9.79 -8.01
C LYS A 30 4.94 -9.70 -6.90
N PHE A 31 4.96 -10.71 -6.04
CA PHE A 31 6.00 -10.86 -5.02
C PHE A 31 7.32 -11.31 -5.64
N ASP A 32 8.40 -10.70 -5.20
CA ASP A 32 9.76 -11.08 -5.59
C ASP A 32 10.28 -12.13 -4.61
N SER A 33 10.17 -13.41 -5.00
CA SER A 33 10.60 -14.55 -4.17
C SER A 33 12.13 -14.69 -4.09
N SER A 34 12.88 -13.95 -4.91
CA SER A 34 14.34 -13.90 -4.86
C SER A 34 14.84 -12.83 -3.90
N TYR A 35 13.96 -12.01 -3.32
CA TYR A 35 14.33 -11.05 -2.30
C TYR A 35 14.64 -11.77 -0.98
N ALA A 36 15.93 -11.83 -0.64
CA ALA A 36 16.40 -12.20 0.68
C ALA A 36 16.54 -10.93 1.52
N PRO A 37 15.67 -10.68 2.52
CA PRO A 37 15.86 -9.55 3.41
C PRO A 37 17.18 -9.68 4.15
N HIS A 38 17.99 -8.61 4.16
CA HIS A 38 19.24 -8.59 4.93
C HIS A 38 19.02 -8.83 6.42
N ASP A 39 17.83 -8.47 6.91
CA ASP A 39 17.42 -8.69 8.28
C ASP A 39 16.13 -9.53 8.29
N CYS A 40 16.30 -10.86 8.38
CA CYS A 40 15.19 -11.82 8.40
C CYS A 40 14.25 -11.64 9.60
N SER A 41 14.70 -10.95 10.66
CA SER A 41 13.89 -10.75 11.87
C SER A 41 12.71 -9.80 11.66
N LYS A 42 12.75 -8.95 10.62
CA LYS A 42 11.70 -7.95 10.35
C LYS A 42 10.66 -8.38 9.32
N GLY A 43 10.78 -9.59 8.75
CA GLY A 43 9.78 -10.14 7.82
C GLY A 43 9.46 -9.23 6.63
N SER A 44 10.50 -8.61 6.05
CA SER A 44 10.31 -7.71 4.91
C SER A 44 10.18 -8.48 3.60
N PHE A 45 9.31 -8.00 2.72
CA PHE A 45 9.09 -8.59 1.40
C PHE A 45 9.15 -7.52 0.33
N ARG A 46 9.54 -7.93 -0.88
CA ARG A 46 9.56 -7.07 -2.05
C ARG A 46 8.41 -7.41 -2.97
N ILE A 47 7.74 -6.38 -3.46
CA ILE A 47 6.61 -6.47 -4.38
C ILE A 47 6.84 -5.53 -5.56
N GLN A 48 6.62 -6.06 -6.76
CA GLN A 48 6.61 -5.28 -7.99
C GLN A 48 5.15 -4.98 -8.31
N VAL A 49 4.84 -3.72 -8.58
CA VAL A 49 3.48 -3.24 -8.82
C VAL A 49 3.46 -2.47 -10.13
N SER A 50 2.51 -2.77 -10.99
CA SER A 50 2.24 -2.03 -12.21
C SER A 50 0.83 -1.45 -12.14
N TYR A 51 0.73 -0.13 -12.22
CA TYR A 51 -0.54 0.60 -12.12
C TYR A 51 -0.57 1.80 -13.06
N GLN A 52 -1.59 1.91 -13.90
CA GLN A 52 -1.76 3.00 -14.88
C GLN A 52 -0.48 3.32 -15.69
N SER A 53 0.14 2.29 -16.29
CA SER A 53 1.39 2.43 -17.06
C SER A 53 2.61 2.94 -16.26
N ARG A 54 2.56 2.87 -14.93
CA ARG A 54 3.68 3.15 -14.03
C ARG A 54 4.08 1.89 -13.30
N ASP A 55 5.37 1.62 -13.28
CA ASP A 55 5.94 0.53 -12.49
C ASP A 55 6.51 1.05 -11.18
N PHE A 56 6.36 0.25 -10.15
CA PHE A 56 6.83 0.51 -8.81
C PHE A 56 7.47 -0.76 -8.27
N ARG A 57 8.53 -0.61 -7.48
CA ARG A 57 9.14 -1.70 -6.73
C ARG A 57 9.17 -1.31 -5.28
N PHE A 58 8.36 -1.95 -4.46
CA PHE A 58 8.29 -1.65 -3.04
C PHE A 58 8.97 -2.74 -2.23
N ILE A 59 9.78 -2.35 -1.25
CA ILE A 59 10.10 -3.18 -0.10
C ILE A 59 9.14 -2.77 1.01
N VAL A 60 8.36 -3.72 1.51
CA VAL A 60 7.42 -3.52 2.62
C VAL A 60 7.96 -4.24 3.84
N THR A 61 8.00 -3.53 4.97
CA THR A 61 8.46 -4.02 6.27
C THR A 61 7.44 -3.60 7.33
N GLY A 62 6.52 -4.50 7.66
CA GLY A 62 5.37 -4.18 8.50
C GLY A 62 4.50 -3.10 7.85
N GLU A 63 4.31 -1.98 8.55
CA GLU A 63 3.55 -0.82 8.05
C GLU A 63 4.37 0.15 7.18
N LYS A 64 5.69 -0.03 7.10
CA LYS A 64 6.58 0.87 6.36
C LYS A 64 6.89 0.30 4.99
N TRP A 65 7.07 1.18 4.01
CA TRP A 65 7.46 0.77 2.67
C TRP A 65 8.44 1.76 2.04
N ILE A 66 9.25 1.26 1.11
CA ILE A 66 10.21 2.05 0.34
C ILE A 66 10.10 1.67 -1.12
N ASN A 67 9.94 2.66 -2.01
CA ASN A 67 10.02 2.49 -3.45
C ASN A 67 11.47 2.50 -3.91
N GLU A 68 11.99 1.34 -4.30
CA GLU A 68 13.36 1.17 -4.77
C GLU A 68 13.62 1.74 -6.17
N LEU A 69 12.59 1.98 -6.98
CA LEU A 69 12.77 2.60 -8.30
C LEU A 69 13.08 4.10 -8.20
N LEU A 70 12.78 4.72 -7.07
CA LEU A 70 13.12 6.11 -6.83
C LEU A 70 14.55 6.23 -6.29
N SER A 71 15.29 7.20 -6.81
CA SER A 71 16.64 7.54 -6.37
C SER A 71 16.66 7.87 -4.87
N HIS A 72 17.77 7.57 -4.22
CA HIS A 72 17.93 7.77 -2.77
C HIS A 72 17.73 9.22 -2.30
N ASP A 73 17.94 10.20 -3.17
CA ASP A 73 17.82 11.63 -2.89
C ASP A 73 16.36 12.14 -2.92
N GLN A 74 15.41 11.31 -3.35
CA GLN A 74 14.00 11.69 -3.45
C GLN A 74 13.32 11.65 -2.07
N LEU A 75 12.87 12.82 -1.59
CA LEU A 75 12.21 13.00 -0.29
C LEU A 75 10.94 12.14 -0.08
N HIS A 76 10.35 11.59 -1.14
CA HIS A 76 9.14 10.75 -1.08
C HIS A 76 9.41 9.31 -1.53
N ARG A 77 10.64 8.82 -1.34
CA ARG A 77 11.01 7.45 -1.70
C ARG A 77 10.30 6.40 -0.86
N GLY A 78 9.95 6.70 0.38
CA GLY A 78 9.28 5.76 1.28
C GLY A 78 8.23 6.43 2.14
N GLY A 79 7.35 5.61 2.70
CA GLY A 79 6.17 6.03 3.42
C GLY A 79 5.85 5.17 4.62
N GLY A 80 5.01 5.72 5.49
CA GLY A 80 4.47 5.03 6.66
C GLY A 80 2.97 4.82 6.50
N GLY A 81 2.55 3.57 6.43
CA GLY A 81 1.16 3.16 6.34
C GLY A 81 0.55 3.23 4.95
N SER A 82 -0.67 2.73 4.86
CA SER A 82 -1.33 2.42 3.60
C SER A 82 -1.93 3.64 2.91
N ILE A 83 -2.27 4.69 3.66
CA ILE A 83 -2.73 5.97 3.08
C ILE A 83 -1.60 6.59 2.26
N ASP A 84 -0.39 6.63 2.80
CA ASP A 84 0.75 7.19 2.09
C ASP A 84 1.13 6.33 0.87
N PHE A 85 1.02 5.00 1.02
CA PHE A 85 1.17 4.07 -0.10
C PHE A 85 0.21 4.38 -1.26
N VAL A 86 -1.09 4.54 -0.96
CA VAL A 86 -2.10 4.88 -1.97
C VAL A 86 -1.75 6.20 -2.64
N ARG A 87 -1.39 7.23 -1.87
CA ARG A 87 -1.00 8.54 -2.43
C ARG A 87 0.20 8.40 -3.35
N HIS A 88 1.18 7.56 -3.01
CA HIS A 88 2.37 7.33 -3.83
C HIS A 88 2.04 6.66 -5.16
N VAL A 89 1.24 5.60 -5.12
CA VAL A 89 0.86 4.81 -6.30
C VAL A 89 -0.07 5.59 -7.22
N THR A 90 -1.10 6.21 -6.65
CA THR A 90 -2.18 6.87 -7.41
C THR A 90 -1.90 8.34 -7.72
N GLY A 91 -1.01 9.01 -6.98
CA GLY A 91 -0.80 10.46 -7.06
C GLY A 91 -1.95 11.28 -6.46
N LEU A 92 -2.94 10.64 -5.82
CA LEU A 92 -4.11 11.32 -5.26
C LEU A 92 -3.80 12.05 -3.95
N GLY A 93 -4.68 12.98 -3.59
CA GLY A 93 -4.64 13.68 -2.31
C GLY A 93 -5.01 12.78 -1.12
N PHE A 94 -4.91 13.33 0.09
CA PHE A 94 -5.17 12.58 1.33
C PHE A 94 -6.60 12.03 1.45
N VAL A 95 -7.62 12.85 1.17
CA VAL A 95 -9.04 12.48 1.29
C VAL A 95 -9.42 11.25 0.44
N PRO A 96 -9.16 11.24 -0.89
CA PRO A 96 -9.45 10.06 -1.71
C PRO A 96 -8.59 8.86 -1.32
N ALA A 97 -7.36 9.06 -0.85
CA ALA A 97 -6.51 7.96 -0.39
C ALA A 97 -7.07 7.26 0.85
N VAL A 98 -7.56 8.01 1.85
CA VAL A 98 -8.24 7.44 3.02
C VAL A 98 -9.47 6.64 2.60
N LYS A 99 -10.27 7.18 1.67
CA LYS A 99 -11.45 6.48 1.14
C LYS A 99 -11.08 5.12 0.54
N ILE A 100 -10.07 5.10 -0.34
CA ILE A 100 -9.59 3.87 -0.99
C ILE A 100 -9.13 2.83 0.05
N CYS A 101 -8.41 3.26 1.09
CA CYS A 101 -8.00 2.35 2.16
C CYS A 101 -9.21 1.74 2.88
N LEU A 102 -10.19 2.55 3.27
CA LEU A 102 -11.40 2.05 3.94
C LEU A 102 -12.20 1.10 3.05
N ASP A 103 -12.41 1.47 1.78
CA ASP A 103 -13.16 0.65 0.82
C ASP A 103 -12.44 -0.67 0.56
N SER A 104 -11.11 -0.66 0.46
CA SER A 104 -10.31 -1.88 0.30
C SER A 104 -10.43 -2.84 1.50
N ILE A 105 -10.58 -2.31 2.72
CA ILE A 105 -10.81 -3.13 3.91
C ILE A 105 -12.18 -3.80 3.82
N VAL A 106 -13.23 -3.04 3.47
CA VAL A 106 -14.59 -3.55 3.32
C VAL A 106 -14.67 -4.59 2.19
N ALA A 107 -14.04 -4.32 1.05
CA ALA A 107 -13.97 -5.25 -0.07
C ALA A 107 -13.27 -6.56 0.34
N CYS A 108 -12.11 -6.48 1.00
CA CYS A 108 -11.38 -7.65 1.48
C CYS A 108 -12.16 -8.46 2.52
N SER A 109 -12.96 -7.82 3.38
CA SER A 109 -13.87 -8.52 4.31
C SER A 109 -14.97 -9.30 3.57
N ASN A 110 -15.42 -8.81 2.42
CA ASN A 110 -16.50 -9.45 1.64
C ASN A 110 -15.99 -10.61 0.74
N GLU A 111 -14.71 -10.59 0.35
CA GLU A 111 -14.05 -11.66 -0.42
C GLU A 111 -13.91 -12.97 0.37
N GLY A 112 -14.03 -12.93 1.71
CA GLY A 112 -14.05 -14.12 2.58
C GLY A 112 -15.26 -15.03 2.41
N HIS A 113 -16.24 -14.68 1.56
CA HIS A 113 -17.47 -15.45 1.32
C HIS A 113 -17.54 -16.13 -0.06
N LYS A 114 -16.45 -16.10 -0.86
CA LYS A 114 -16.38 -16.79 -2.17
C LYS A 114 -15.19 -17.75 -2.27
N GLN A 115 -15.08 -18.67 -1.32
CA GLN A 115 -14.37 -19.94 -1.55
C GLN A 115 -15.35 -21.08 -1.30
N GLN A 116 -16.07 -21.49 -2.35
CA GLN A 116 -16.69 -22.80 -2.46
C GLN A 116 -16.43 -23.35 -3.86
#